data_AF-A0A1W9R8T9-F1
#
_entry.id   AF-A0A1W9R8T9-F1
#
_cell.length_a   1.000
_cell.length_b   1.000
_cell.length_c   1.000
_cell.angle_alpha   90.00
_cell.angle_beta   90.00
_cell.angle_gamma   90.00
#
_symmetry.space_group_name_H-M   'P 1'
#
loop_
_entity.id
_entity.type
_entity.pdbx_description
1 polymer ?
#
loop_
_entity_poly.entity_id
_entity_poly.type
_entity_poly.pdbx_seq_one_letter_code
_entity_poly.pdbx_strand_id
1 'polypeptide(L)'
;MHLFIQGKPGEGKTTFIKKLIKSIDKKRGFYTEEIREGKERKGFKVVTLKDKEVVFAHKDFVSPYKVSHYGVDVEKFEQVAVEELKQGIESSCKVLFIDEIGKMELFSSSFRRVVEEAMEKKRVVATIPQKTDFFIERLKERKDVCCWQLERGRIEEMLYEAKLFLETLPVEEIRSLEKRAKQIGLEERILIENAGSNLAYEVEKLGLGKKVLVVAGKGNNGADVLSCARKLLSRNYEVDIVVLREKPLGEEVRFQLSVLEKINAPLQLVSEEKLSKLSALLKEVEFVVEGILGIGIKGELSPFLKKVIEEINGSGKIVVSCDIPSGLSPQEGRGLPIAIKAQYTITFLAPKEGFFINEGPYKCGRIIVRDIGISQQKLAEEYLS
;
A
#
# COMPACT_ATOMS: atom_id res chain seq x y z
N MET A 1 1.49 -4.12 -10.61
CA MET A 1 0.71 -4.92 -9.66
C MET A 1 -0.80 -4.79 -9.92
N HIS A 2 -1.56 -5.86 -9.69
CA HIS A 2 -3.00 -6.00 -9.84
C HIS A 2 -3.63 -6.48 -8.53
N LEU A 3 -4.88 -6.10 -8.27
CA LEU A 3 -5.62 -6.49 -7.06
C LEU A 3 -6.79 -7.38 -7.43
N PHE A 4 -6.74 -8.64 -7.02
CA PHE A 4 -7.81 -9.60 -7.24
C PHE A 4 -8.53 -9.87 -5.91
N ILE A 5 -9.84 -9.71 -5.90
CA ILE A 5 -10.69 -9.92 -4.73
C ILE A 5 -11.43 -11.25 -4.89
N GLN A 6 -11.22 -12.18 -3.96
CA GLN A 6 -11.90 -13.47 -3.92
C GLN A 6 -12.82 -13.59 -2.71
N GLY A 7 -13.82 -14.47 -2.83
CA GLY A 7 -14.80 -14.71 -1.78
C GLY A 7 -15.91 -15.63 -2.23
N LYS A 8 -16.63 -16.23 -1.29
CA LYS A 8 -17.76 -17.11 -1.56
C LYS A 8 -18.87 -16.36 -2.33
N PRO A 9 -19.73 -17.08 -3.07
CA PRO A 9 -20.90 -16.48 -3.69
C PRO A 9 -21.73 -15.68 -2.68
N GLY A 10 -22.14 -14.46 -3.05
CA GLY A 10 -22.93 -13.58 -2.18
C GLY A 10 -22.17 -12.91 -1.03
N GLU A 11 -20.84 -13.04 -0.92
CA GLU A 11 -20.07 -12.39 0.17
C GLU A 11 -19.99 -10.86 0.06
N GLY A 12 -20.36 -10.28 -1.10
CA GLY A 12 -20.38 -8.83 -1.31
C GLY A 12 -19.27 -8.31 -2.22
N LYS A 13 -18.61 -9.17 -3.02
CA LYS A 13 -17.53 -8.79 -3.96
C LYS A 13 -17.92 -7.63 -4.89
N THR A 14 -19.05 -7.74 -5.59
CA THR A 14 -19.59 -6.68 -6.43
C THR A 14 -19.85 -5.38 -5.65
N THR A 15 -20.33 -5.50 -4.40
CA THR A 15 -20.55 -4.33 -3.52
C THR A 15 -19.23 -3.66 -3.14
N PHE A 16 -18.20 -4.45 -2.84
CA PHE A 16 -16.85 -3.97 -2.58
C PHE A 16 -16.28 -3.21 -3.79
N ILE A 17 -16.34 -3.82 -4.98
CA ILE A 17 -15.89 -3.20 -6.23
C ILE A 17 -16.63 -1.89 -6.51
N LYS A 18 -17.96 -1.88 -6.39
CA LYS A 18 -18.77 -0.66 -6.57
C LYS A 18 -18.38 0.46 -5.60
N LYS A 19 -18.11 0.14 -4.33
CA LYS A 19 -17.63 1.12 -3.35
C LYS A 19 -16.24 1.66 -3.75
N LEU A 20 -15.33 0.78 -4.16
CA LEU A 20 -13.97 1.16 -4.56
C LEU A 20 -13.96 2.03 -5.83
N ILE A 21 -14.77 1.69 -6.83
CA ILE A 21 -14.97 2.48 -8.06
C ILE A 21 -15.28 3.94 -7.73
N LYS A 22 -16.15 4.20 -6.75
CA LYS A 22 -16.56 5.58 -6.40
C LYS A 22 -15.41 6.46 -5.90
N SER A 23 -14.33 5.86 -5.40
CA SER A 23 -13.20 6.59 -4.81
C SER A 23 -11.96 6.71 -5.70
N ILE A 24 -12.00 6.19 -6.93
CA ILE A 24 -10.83 6.12 -7.81
C ILE A 24 -11.07 6.95 -9.08
N ASP A 25 -10.20 7.89 -9.41
CA ASP A 25 -10.29 8.64 -10.66
C ASP A 25 -9.58 7.93 -11.82
N LYS A 26 -9.77 8.43 -13.05
CA LYS A 26 -9.15 7.88 -14.28
C LYS A 26 -9.29 6.36 -14.36
N LYS A 27 -10.52 5.88 -14.21
CA LYS A 27 -10.93 4.47 -14.19
C LYS A 27 -11.80 4.11 -15.39
N ARG A 28 -11.75 2.85 -15.80
CA ARG A 28 -12.65 2.24 -16.79
C ARG A 28 -12.97 0.80 -16.42
N GLY A 29 -13.88 0.16 -17.16
CA GLY A 29 -14.22 -1.24 -16.98
C GLY A 29 -15.71 -1.46 -16.72
N PHE A 30 -16.04 -2.57 -16.07
CA PHE A 30 -17.42 -2.96 -15.85
C PHE A 30 -17.62 -3.73 -14.55
N TYR A 31 -18.88 -3.82 -14.14
CA TYR A 31 -19.32 -4.73 -13.09
C TYR A 31 -20.54 -5.54 -13.52
N THR A 32 -20.81 -6.64 -12.82
CA THR A 32 -21.94 -7.52 -13.09
C THR A 32 -23.06 -7.28 -12.08
N GLU A 33 -24.30 -7.25 -12.54
CA GLU A 33 -25.48 -7.18 -11.69
C GLU A 33 -26.40 -8.38 -11.91
N GLU A 34 -26.96 -8.90 -10.82
CA GLU A 34 -28.01 -9.89 -10.88
C GLU A 34 -29.35 -9.25 -11.25
N ILE A 35 -30.03 -9.84 -12.24
CA ILE A 35 -31.41 -9.50 -12.58
C ILE A 35 -32.30 -10.36 -11.68
N ARG A 36 -33.13 -9.72 -10.86
CA ARG A 36 -34.02 -10.39 -9.90
C ARG A 36 -35.47 -9.97 -10.12
N GLU A 37 -36.37 -10.95 -10.10
CA GLU A 37 -37.81 -10.75 -10.00
C GLU A 37 -38.27 -11.33 -8.66
N GLY A 38 -38.66 -10.45 -7.73
CA GLY A 38 -38.90 -10.85 -6.34
C GLY A 38 -37.66 -11.47 -5.69
N LYS A 39 -37.77 -12.71 -5.19
CA LYS A 39 -36.65 -13.46 -4.60
C LYS A 39 -35.87 -14.29 -5.62
N GLU A 40 -36.36 -14.40 -6.85
CA GLU A 40 -35.78 -15.26 -7.85
C GLU A 40 -34.80 -14.49 -8.73
N ARG A 41 -33.57 -15.02 -8.87
CA ARG A 41 -32.61 -14.54 -9.86
C ARG A 41 -32.99 -15.07 -11.24
N LYS A 42 -33.18 -14.18 -12.21
CA LYS A 42 -33.57 -14.48 -13.60
C LYS A 42 -32.40 -14.45 -14.56
N GLY A 43 -31.38 -13.64 -14.28
CA GLY A 43 -30.22 -13.50 -15.14
C GLY A 43 -29.14 -12.59 -14.57
N PHE A 44 -28.23 -12.17 -15.45
CA PHE A 44 -27.11 -11.30 -15.16
C PHE A 44 -26.94 -10.29 -16.29
N LYS A 45 -26.61 -9.04 -15.92
CA LYS A 45 -26.23 -7.99 -16.86
C LYS A 45 -24.85 -7.46 -16.53
N VAL A 46 -24.12 -7.08 -17.58
CA VAL A 46 -22.92 -6.27 -17.45
C VAL A 46 -23.34 -4.80 -17.46
N VAL A 47 -22.72 -3.99 -16.60
CA VAL A 47 -22.85 -2.54 -16.56
C VAL A 47 -21.45 -1.92 -16.61
N THR A 48 -21.16 -1.14 -17.63
CA THR A 48 -19.88 -0.44 -17.74
C THR A 48 -19.85 0.78 -16.83
N LEU A 49 -18.65 1.29 -16.53
CA LEU A 49 -18.50 2.55 -15.76
C LEU A 49 -18.92 3.80 -16.56
N LYS A 50 -19.40 3.62 -17.79
CA LYS A 50 -19.97 4.64 -18.67
C LYS A 50 -21.45 4.41 -18.94
N ASP A 51 -22.11 3.66 -18.07
CA ASP A 51 -23.55 3.41 -18.07
C ASP A 51 -24.07 2.69 -19.33
N LYS A 52 -23.21 1.93 -20.04
CA LYS A 52 -23.66 0.97 -21.05
C LYS A 52 -24.02 -0.33 -20.35
N GLU A 53 -25.16 -0.92 -20.71
CA GLU A 53 -25.64 -2.15 -20.09
C GLU A 53 -26.03 -3.20 -21.11
N VAL A 54 -25.81 -4.48 -20.78
CA VAL A 54 -26.30 -5.60 -21.58
C VAL A 54 -26.64 -6.81 -20.73
N VAL A 55 -27.81 -7.40 -20.96
CA VAL A 55 -28.15 -8.72 -20.40
C VAL A 55 -27.44 -9.78 -21.21
N PHE A 56 -26.49 -10.47 -20.59
CA PHE A 56 -25.67 -11.48 -21.27
C PHE A 56 -25.94 -12.89 -20.78
N ALA A 57 -26.62 -13.08 -19.66
CA ALA A 57 -27.05 -14.39 -19.20
C ALA A 57 -28.49 -14.34 -18.67
N HIS A 58 -29.34 -15.27 -19.13
CA HIS A 58 -30.74 -15.35 -18.71
C HIS A 58 -31.23 -16.80 -18.72
N LYS A 59 -32.24 -17.12 -17.92
CA LYS A 59 -32.90 -18.44 -17.91
C LYS A 59 -33.55 -18.79 -19.26
N ASP A 60 -34.03 -17.76 -19.96
CA ASP A 60 -34.74 -17.93 -21.23
C ASP A 60 -33.80 -17.95 -22.44
N PHE A 61 -32.50 -17.75 -22.23
CA PHE A 61 -31.54 -17.78 -23.33
C PHE A 61 -31.26 -19.23 -23.75
N VAL A 62 -31.50 -19.52 -25.02
CA VAL A 62 -31.07 -20.77 -25.65
C VAL A 62 -29.67 -20.57 -26.20
N SER A 63 -28.66 -21.12 -25.53
CA SER A 63 -27.25 -20.98 -25.91
C SER A 63 -26.51 -22.30 -25.72
N PRO A 64 -25.50 -22.61 -26.57
CA PRO A 64 -24.57 -23.72 -26.32
C PRO A 64 -23.71 -23.50 -25.06
N TYR A 65 -23.56 -22.25 -24.63
CA TYR A 65 -22.86 -21.87 -23.41
C TYR A 65 -23.85 -21.76 -22.25
N LYS A 66 -23.69 -22.61 -21.23
CA LYS A 66 -24.59 -22.64 -20.06
C LYS A 66 -23.83 -22.77 -18.75
N VAL A 67 -24.33 -22.08 -17.72
CA VAL A 67 -23.94 -22.31 -16.33
C VAL A 67 -25.21 -22.52 -15.51
N SER A 68 -25.37 -23.72 -14.94
CA SER A 68 -26.63 -24.13 -14.29
C SER A 68 -27.80 -23.94 -15.27
N HIS A 69 -28.82 -23.16 -14.92
CA HIS A 69 -30.01 -22.93 -15.74
C HIS A 69 -29.93 -21.66 -16.60
N TYR A 70 -28.79 -20.95 -16.63
CA TYR A 70 -28.63 -19.71 -17.39
C TYR A 70 -27.92 -20.00 -18.73
N GLY A 71 -28.55 -19.64 -19.84
CA GLY A 71 -27.88 -19.55 -21.13
C GLY A 71 -27.08 -18.26 -21.23
N VAL A 72 -25.88 -18.34 -21.81
CA VAL A 72 -24.95 -17.21 -21.92
C VAL A 72 -24.83 -16.77 -23.38
N ASP A 73 -25.15 -15.51 -23.64
CA ASP A 73 -24.97 -14.83 -24.92
C ASP A 73 -23.58 -14.18 -24.95
N VAL A 74 -22.62 -14.94 -25.47
CA VAL A 74 -21.20 -14.56 -25.50
C VAL A 74 -20.98 -13.34 -26.40
N GLU A 75 -21.68 -13.25 -27.53
CA GLU A 75 -21.54 -12.13 -28.46
C GLU A 75 -22.00 -10.80 -27.85
N LYS A 76 -23.16 -10.79 -27.18
CA LYS A 76 -23.63 -9.60 -26.44
C LYS A 76 -22.67 -9.19 -25.33
N PHE A 77 -22.12 -10.17 -24.60
CA PHE A 77 -21.10 -9.89 -23.60
C PHE A 77 -19.87 -9.22 -24.23
N GLU A 78 -19.35 -9.76 -25.33
CA GLU A 78 -18.16 -9.22 -26.01
C GLU A 78 -18.39 -7.79 -26.52
N GLN A 79 -19.56 -7.50 -27.10
CA GLN A 79 -19.89 -6.16 -27.62
C GLN A 79 -19.83 -5.04 -26.57
N VAL A 80 -19.96 -5.37 -25.28
CA VAL A 80 -19.97 -4.38 -24.20
C VAL A 80 -18.75 -4.53 -23.29
N ALA A 81 -18.54 -5.70 -22.69
CA ALA A 81 -17.49 -5.92 -21.70
C ALA A 81 -16.09 -5.89 -22.32
N VAL A 82 -15.88 -6.63 -23.41
CA VAL A 82 -14.57 -6.70 -24.09
C VAL A 82 -14.23 -5.36 -24.73
N GLU A 83 -15.21 -4.74 -25.40
CA GLU A 83 -15.02 -3.42 -26.02
C GLU A 83 -14.69 -2.34 -24.98
N GLU A 84 -15.35 -2.32 -23.83
CA GLU A 84 -15.04 -1.38 -22.74
C GLU A 84 -13.60 -1.56 -22.23
N LEU A 85 -13.13 -2.80 -22.09
CA LEU A 85 -11.74 -3.07 -21.68
C LEU A 85 -10.72 -2.64 -22.74
N LYS A 86 -10.96 -2.92 -24.03
CA LYS A 86 -10.10 -2.45 -25.13
C LYS A 86 -9.97 -0.92 -25.14
N GLN A 87 -11.09 -0.22 -25.06
CA GLN A 87 -11.07 1.25 -24.97
C GLN A 87 -10.38 1.75 -23.70
N GLY A 88 -10.52 1.02 -22.59
CA GLY A 88 -9.79 1.29 -21.36
C GLY A 88 -8.28 1.19 -21.55
N ILE A 89 -7.81 0.09 -22.14
CA ILE A 89 -6.39 -0.16 -22.45
C ILE A 89 -5.77 0.98 -23.28
N GLU A 90 -6.49 1.46 -24.29
CA GLU A 90 -6.00 2.53 -25.19
C GLU A 90 -6.16 3.94 -24.60
N SER A 91 -6.97 4.11 -23.57
CA SER A 91 -7.22 5.41 -22.96
C SER A 91 -6.15 5.84 -21.95
N SER A 92 -6.25 7.07 -21.47
CA SER A 92 -5.45 7.60 -20.37
C SER A 92 -5.87 7.09 -18.98
N CYS A 93 -6.80 6.12 -18.89
CA CYS A 93 -7.16 5.54 -17.60
C CYS A 93 -5.96 4.81 -16.96
N LYS A 94 -5.86 4.87 -15.64
CA LYS A 94 -4.83 4.21 -14.86
C LYS A 94 -5.26 2.82 -14.37
N VAL A 95 -6.56 2.65 -14.09
CA VAL A 95 -7.12 1.44 -13.48
C VAL A 95 -8.29 0.89 -14.29
N LEU A 96 -8.27 -0.42 -14.53
CA LEU A 96 -9.38 -1.18 -15.11
C LEU A 96 -10.06 -2.04 -14.05
N PHE A 97 -11.37 -1.89 -13.93
CA PHE A 97 -12.22 -2.71 -13.05
C PHE A 97 -12.90 -3.83 -13.83
N ILE A 98 -12.79 -5.06 -13.32
CA ILE A 98 -13.38 -6.25 -13.93
C ILE A 98 -14.09 -7.04 -12.84
N ASP A 99 -15.39 -6.80 -12.65
CA ASP A 99 -16.16 -7.66 -11.74
C ASP A 99 -16.44 -9.01 -12.42
N GLU A 100 -16.16 -10.08 -11.69
CA GLU A 100 -16.43 -11.48 -12.02
C GLU A 100 -15.68 -11.97 -13.26
N ILE A 101 -14.36 -12.19 -13.12
CA ILE A 101 -13.64 -13.10 -14.03
C ILE A 101 -14.04 -14.52 -13.65
N GLY A 102 -15.18 -14.97 -14.17
CA GLY A 102 -15.84 -16.21 -13.79
C GLY A 102 -16.19 -17.11 -14.96
N LYS A 103 -16.88 -18.21 -14.66
CA LYS A 103 -17.18 -19.26 -15.65
C LYS A 103 -18.02 -18.75 -16.83
N MET A 104 -18.95 -17.82 -16.59
CA MET A 104 -19.83 -17.31 -17.66
C MET A 104 -19.05 -16.42 -18.63
N GLU A 105 -18.23 -15.52 -18.11
CA GLU A 105 -17.42 -14.56 -18.85
C GLU A 105 -16.31 -15.28 -19.63
N LEU A 106 -15.73 -16.33 -19.02
CA LEU A 106 -14.65 -17.12 -19.61
C LEU A 106 -15.10 -18.06 -20.73
N PHE A 107 -16.38 -18.13 -21.08
CA PHE A 107 -16.79 -18.71 -22.36
C PHE A 107 -16.29 -17.87 -23.56
N SER A 108 -16.08 -16.57 -23.37
CA SER A 108 -15.49 -15.70 -24.38
C SER A 108 -13.96 -15.88 -24.43
N SER A 109 -13.47 -16.32 -25.59
CA SER A 109 -12.02 -16.35 -25.85
C SER A 109 -11.43 -14.93 -26.01
N SER A 110 -12.21 -14.00 -26.56
CA SER A 110 -11.88 -12.58 -26.66
C SER A 110 -11.67 -11.95 -25.29
N PHE A 111 -12.52 -12.31 -24.32
CA PHE A 111 -12.42 -11.83 -22.94
C PHE A 111 -11.16 -12.31 -22.23
N ARG A 112 -10.81 -13.59 -22.39
CA ARG A 112 -9.55 -14.13 -21.85
C ARG A 112 -8.34 -13.32 -22.33
N ARG A 113 -8.28 -13.04 -23.64
CA ARG A 113 -7.19 -12.30 -24.27
C ARG A 113 -7.13 -10.84 -23.78
N VAL A 114 -8.28 -10.15 -23.72
CA VAL A 114 -8.29 -8.74 -23.29
C VAL A 114 -7.97 -8.59 -21.82
N VAL A 115 -8.31 -9.57 -20.97
CA VAL A 115 -7.90 -9.57 -19.55
C VAL A 115 -6.37 -9.66 -19.43
N GLU A 116 -5.74 -10.57 -20.17
CA GLU A 116 -4.27 -10.67 -20.21
C GLU A 116 -3.64 -9.36 -20.73
N GLU A 117 -4.14 -8.81 -21.83
CA GLU A 117 -3.65 -7.56 -22.39
C GLU A 117 -3.82 -6.37 -21.41
N ALA A 118 -4.96 -6.32 -20.72
CA ALA A 118 -5.23 -5.32 -19.69
C ALA A 118 -4.20 -5.38 -18.57
N MET A 119 -3.79 -6.58 -18.15
CA MET A 119 -2.80 -6.75 -17.09
C MET A 119 -1.39 -6.34 -17.53
N GLU A 120 -1.05 -6.47 -18.82
CA GLU A 120 0.26 -6.01 -19.31
C GLU A 120 0.35 -4.47 -19.41
N LYS A 121 -0.79 -3.79 -19.64
CA LYS A 121 -0.79 -2.35 -19.95
C LYS A 121 -1.33 -1.44 -18.85
N LYS A 122 -2.15 -1.97 -17.95
CA LYS A 122 -2.89 -1.19 -16.95
C LYS A 122 -2.91 -1.89 -15.59
N ARG A 123 -3.15 -1.12 -14.54
CA ARG A 123 -3.48 -1.70 -13.23
C ARG A 123 -4.89 -2.28 -13.31
N VAL A 124 -5.06 -3.53 -12.87
CA VAL A 124 -6.35 -4.24 -12.93
C VAL A 124 -6.83 -4.50 -11.51
N VAL A 125 -8.08 -4.18 -11.25
CA VAL A 125 -8.82 -4.61 -10.07
C VAL A 125 -9.91 -5.56 -10.53
N ALA A 126 -9.87 -6.81 -10.09
CA ALA A 126 -10.83 -7.80 -10.52
C ALA A 126 -11.45 -8.56 -9.35
N THR A 127 -12.64 -9.12 -9.54
CA THR A 127 -13.14 -10.16 -8.63
C THR A 127 -13.07 -11.52 -9.31
N ILE A 128 -12.68 -12.53 -8.54
CA ILE A 128 -12.53 -13.91 -9.00
C ILE A 128 -13.26 -14.89 -8.06
N PRO A 129 -13.74 -16.03 -8.57
CA PRO A 129 -14.25 -17.11 -7.72
C PRO A 129 -13.13 -17.75 -6.90
N GLN A 130 -13.46 -18.45 -5.79
CA GLN A 130 -12.48 -19.17 -4.97
C GLN A 130 -12.02 -20.51 -5.56
N LYS A 131 -12.92 -21.21 -6.26
CA LYS A 131 -12.64 -22.48 -6.96
C LYS A 131 -12.88 -22.26 -8.44
N THR A 132 -11.87 -22.52 -9.25
CA THR A 132 -11.82 -21.90 -10.58
C THR A 132 -11.19 -22.82 -11.63
N ASP A 133 -11.29 -22.41 -12.88
CA ASP A 133 -10.62 -23.04 -14.00
C ASP A 133 -9.14 -22.63 -14.14
N PHE A 134 -8.42 -23.35 -15.00
CA PHE A 134 -6.98 -23.16 -15.22
C PHE A 134 -6.58 -21.74 -15.62
N PHE A 135 -7.45 -20.98 -16.29
CA PHE A 135 -7.12 -19.61 -16.70
C PHE A 135 -6.94 -18.71 -15.48
N ILE A 136 -7.87 -18.75 -14.53
CA ILE A 136 -7.83 -17.92 -13.33
C ILE A 136 -6.68 -18.34 -12.41
N GLU A 137 -6.42 -19.64 -12.23
CA GLU A 137 -5.27 -20.10 -11.43
C GLU A 137 -3.95 -19.55 -11.98
N ARG A 138 -3.76 -19.59 -13.30
CA ARG A 138 -2.58 -18.98 -13.95
C ARG A 138 -2.50 -17.47 -13.75
N LEU A 139 -3.63 -16.75 -13.72
CA LEU A 139 -3.61 -15.32 -13.39
C LEU A 139 -3.17 -15.09 -11.94
N LYS A 140 -3.66 -15.90 -10.99
CA LYS A 140 -3.31 -15.81 -9.57
C LYS A 140 -1.83 -16.10 -9.30
N GLU A 141 -1.19 -16.95 -10.11
CA GLU A 141 0.21 -17.31 -10.00
C GLU A 141 1.18 -16.22 -10.49
N ARG A 142 0.68 -15.19 -11.17
CA ARG A 142 1.53 -14.07 -11.61
C ARG A 142 2.09 -13.33 -10.40
N LYS A 143 3.39 -12.99 -10.46
CA LYS A 143 4.10 -12.28 -9.38
C LYS A 143 3.56 -10.88 -9.11
N ASP A 144 2.90 -10.28 -10.09
CA ASP A 144 2.31 -8.95 -10.02
C ASP A 144 0.84 -8.98 -9.59
N VAL A 145 0.27 -10.13 -9.21
CA VAL A 145 -1.13 -10.25 -8.75
C VAL A 145 -1.18 -10.45 -7.24
N CYS A 146 -1.94 -9.60 -6.58
CA CYS A 146 -2.27 -9.74 -5.16
C CYS A 146 -3.71 -10.25 -5.03
N CYS A 147 -3.87 -11.44 -4.47
CA CYS A 147 -5.19 -12.01 -4.23
C CYS A 147 -5.61 -11.77 -2.78
N TRP A 148 -6.62 -10.93 -2.56
CA TRP A 148 -7.20 -10.68 -1.25
C TRP A 148 -8.47 -11.47 -1.05
N GLN A 149 -8.56 -12.16 0.09
CA GLN A 149 -9.79 -12.79 0.53
C GLN A 149 -10.69 -11.74 1.17
N LEU A 150 -11.89 -11.55 0.62
CA LEU A 150 -12.85 -10.61 1.16
C LEU A 150 -13.31 -11.07 2.55
N GLU A 151 -13.21 -10.16 3.52
CA GLU A 151 -13.64 -10.37 4.90
C GLU A 151 -14.79 -9.42 5.24
N ARG A 152 -16.00 -9.94 5.44
CA ARG A 152 -17.20 -9.11 5.68
C ARG A 152 -17.05 -8.15 6.87
N GLY A 153 -16.34 -8.57 7.92
CA GLY A 153 -16.10 -7.75 9.12
C GLY A 153 -15.08 -6.62 8.92
N ARG A 154 -14.33 -6.62 7.80
CA ARG A 154 -13.22 -5.69 7.53
C ARG A 154 -13.40 -4.92 6.22
N ILE A 155 -14.61 -4.85 5.67
CA ILE A 155 -14.85 -4.23 4.35
C ILE A 155 -14.32 -2.79 4.28
N GLU A 156 -14.57 -1.96 5.30
CA GLU A 156 -14.12 -0.56 5.29
C GLU A 156 -12.59 -0.44 5.38
N GLU A 157 -11.93 -1.31 6.17
CA GLU A 157 -10.47 -1.39 6.23
C GLU A 157 -9.88 -1.85 4.90
N MET A 158 -10.42 -2.93 4.32
CA MET A 158 -9.98 -3.45 3.02
C MET A 158 -10.21 -2.42 1.90
N LEU A 159 -11.28 -1.61 1.96
CA LEU A 159 -11.49 -0.52 1.02
C LEU A 159 -10.42 0.56 1.17
N TYR A 160 -10.05 0.89 2.40
CA TYR A 160 -8.96 1.83 2.67
C TYR A 160 -7.63 1.28 2.13
N GLU A 161 -7.28 0.04 2.46
CA GLU A 161 -6.08 -0.65 1.97
C GLU A 161 -6.06 -0.76 0.44
N ALA A 162 -7.20 -1.05 -0.20
CA ALA A 162 -7.29 -1.13 -1.66
C ALA A 162 -7.04 0.22 -2.33
N LYS A 163 -7.48 1.34 -1.72
CA LYS A 163 -7.15 2.68 -2.25
C LYS A 163 -5.64 2.93 -2.16
N LEU A 164 -5.04 2.64 -1.01
CA LEU A 164 -3.59 2.77 -0.84
C LEU A 164 -2.81 1.86 -1.80
N PHE A 165 -3.26 0.63 -2.01
CA PHE A 165 -2.70 -0.28 -3.00
C PHE A 165 -2.71 0.35 -4.40
N LEU A 166 -3.82 0.98 -4.78
CA LEU A 166 -3.95 1.64 -6.08
C LEU A 166 -3.12 2.92 -6.22
N GLU A 167 -2.61 3.46 -5.12
CA GLU A 167 -1.70 4.62 -5.08
C GLU A 167 -0.23 4.24 -4.94
N THR A 168 0.09 2.93 -4.86
CA THR A 168 1.47 2.43 -4.79
C THR A 168 2.32 2.90 -5.96
N LEU A 169 3.56 3.30 -5.64
CA LEU A 169 4.59 3.63 -6.62
C LEU A 169 5.85 2.76 -6.42
N PRO A 170 6.56 2.40 -7.51
CA PRO A 170 7.90 1.83 -7.41
C PRO A 170 8.87 2.77 -6.71
N VAL A 171 9.88 2.20 -6.04
CA VAL A 171 10.93 2.96 -5.32
C VAL A 171 11.63 3.95 -6.24
N GLU A 172 11.86 3.56 -7.48
CA GLU A 172 12.51 4.35 -8.52
C GLU A 172 11.69 5.60 -8.88
N GLU A 173 10.36 5.49 -8.91
CA GLU A 173 9.46 6.59 -9.18
C GLU A 173 9.41 7.56 -8.00
N ILE A 174 9.36 7.06 -6.76
CA ILE A 174 9.45 7.87 -5.54
C ILE A 174 10.75 8.68 -5.53
N ARG A 175 11.90 8.03 -5.80
CA ARG A 175 13.21 8.70 -5.90
C ARG A 175 13.25 9.74 -7.02
N SER A 176 12.56 9.49 -8.14
CA SER A 176 12.45 10.44 -9.24
C SER A 176 11.68 11.69 -8.82
N LEU A 177 10.57 11.53 -8.09
CA LEU A 177 9.80 12.65 -7.54
C LEU A 177 10.62 13.49 -6.55
N GLU A 178 11.33 12.87 -5.62
CA GLU A 178 12.23 13.57 -4.68
C GLU A 178 13.35 14.30 -5.41
N LYS A 179 13.95 13.67 -6.44
CA LYS A 179 15.00 14.30 -7.24
C LYS A 179 14.48 15.54 -7.98
N ARG A 180 13.28 15.47 -8.56
CA ARG A 180 12.63 16.62 -9.22
C ARG A 180 12.32 17.73 -8.23
N ALA A 181 11.80 17.39 -7.05
CA ALA A 181 11.55 18.36 -5.99
C ALA A 181 12.82 19.11 -5.59
N LYS A 182 13.96 18.40 -5.45
CA LYS A 182 15.26 19.02 -5.18
C LYS A 182 15.72 19.95 -6.31
N GLN A 183 15.43 19.62 -7.56
CA GLN A 183 15.78 20.46 -8.72
C GLN A 183 15.01 21.79 -8.76
N ILE A 184 13.82 21.85 -8.17
CA ILE A 184 13.00 23.08 -8.08
C ILE A 184 13.21 23.85 -6.76
N GLY A 185 14.19 23.46 -5.94
CA GLY A 185 14.59 24.18 -4.73
C GLY A 185 14.10 23.58 -3.41
N LEU A 186 13.37 22.46 -3.41
CA LEU A 186 13.07 21.72 -2.19
C LEU A 186 14.28 20.88 -1.78
N GLU A 187 15.26 21.53 -1.15
CA GLU A 187 16.47 20.88 -0.64
C GLU A 187 16.13 19.68 0.25
N GLU A 188 17.08 18.73 0.37
CA GLU A 188 16.89 17.52 1.17
C GLU A 188 16.47 17.82 2.61
N ARG A 189 17.06 18.85 3.22
CA ARG A 189 16.70 19.30 4.56
C ARG A 189 15.25 19.76 4.69
N ILE A 190 14.71 20.41 3.67
CA ILE A 190 13.30 20.85 3.65
C ILE A 190 12.38 19.64 3.60
N LEU A 191 12.69 18.66 2.75
CA LEU A 191 11.92 17.41 2.66
C LEU A 191 11.91 16.67 4.00
N ILE A 192 13.07 16.59 4.68
CA ILE A 192 13.21 15.97 6.02
C ILE A 192 12.41 16.73 7.08
N GLU A 193 12.45 18.06 7.07
CA GLU A 193 11.66 18.87 8.00
C GLU A 193 10.15 18.73 7.79
N ASN A 194 9.71 18.56 6.55
CA ASN A 194 8.31 18.27 6.23
C ASN A 194 7.92 16.86 6.67
N ALA A 195 8.75 15.85 6.38
CA ALA A 195 8.57 14.48 6.83
C ALA A 195 8.46 14.40 8.36
N GLY A 196 9.41 15.00 9.09
CA GLY A 196 9.39 15.06 10.55
C GLY A 196 8.18 15.80 11.11
N SER A 197 7.71 16.86 10.44
CA SER A 197 6.50 17.60 10.86
C SER A 197 5.23 16.78 10.73
N ASN A 198 5.08 16.10 9.59
CA ASN A 198 3.95 15.22 9.32
C ASN A 198 4.00 13.96 10.21
N LEU A 199 5.19 13.42 10.48
CA LEU A 199 5.35 12.32 11.42
C LEU A 199 4.90 12.71 12.83
N ALA A 200 5.36 13.85 13.36
CA ALA A 200 4.95 14.33 14.68
C ALA A 200 3.45 14.62 14.76
N TYR A 201 2.86 15.16 13.69
CA TYR A 201 1.43 15.40 13.59
C TYR A 201 0.60 14.11 13.63
N GLU A 202 1.02 13.07 12.91
CA GLU A 202 0.32 11.79 12.95
C GLU A 202 0.51 11.07 14.28
N VAL A 203 1.71 11.10 14.87
CA VAL A 203 1.95 10.57 16.23
C VAL A 203 1.00 11.22 17.25
N GLU A 204 0.79 12.52 17.17
CA GLU A 204 -0.15 13.25 18.03
C GLU A 204 -1.60 12.82 17.81
N LYS A 205 -2.03 12.66 16.56
CA LYS A 205 -3.37 12.16 16.21
C LYS A 205 -3.63 10.74 16.67
N LEU A 206 -2.61 9.89 16.65
CA LEU A 206 -2.73 8.49 17.08
C LEU A 206 -2.98 8.38 18.59
N GLY A 207 -2.63 9.39 19.38
CA GLY A 207 -2.97 9.44 20.81
C GLY A 207 -2.37 8.31 21.63
N LEU A 208 -1.12 7.93 21.34
CA LEU A 208 -0.46 6.73 21.92
C LEU A 208 0.15 6.95 23.32
N GLY A 209 -0.14 8.08 23.95
CA GLY A 209 0.56 8.56 25.16
C GLY A 209 1.54 9.69 24.85
N LYS A 210 2.37 10.05 25.84
CA LYS A 210 3.34 11.16 25.76
C LYS A 210 4.78 10.72 25.97
N LYS A 211 5.04 9.50 26.43
CA LYS A 211 6.39 8.94 26.60
C LYS A 211 6.81 8.14 25.38
N VAL A 212 7.77 8.66 24.62
CA VAL A 212 8.18 8.09 23.34
C VAL A 212 9.69 7.85 23.30
N LEU A 213 10.08 6.69 22.80
CA LEU A 213 11.46 6.44 22.40
C LEU A 213 11.58 6.63 20.89
N VAL A 214 12.43 7.57 20.47
CA VAL A 214 12.80 7.75 19.07
C VAL A 214 14.10 6.99 18.79
N VAL A 215 14.07 6.04 17.86
CA VAL A 215 15.24 5.26 17.45
C VAL A 215 15.62 5.61 16.02
N ALA A 216 16.73 6.30 15.84
CA ALA A 216 17.21 6.80 14.57
C ALA A 216 18.42 6.03 14.04
N GLY A 217 18.39 5.73 12.74
CA GLY A 217 19.54 5.24 12.00
C GLY A 217 20.46 6.36 11.52
N LYS A 218 21.42 5.99 10.68
CA LYS A 218 22.46 6.89 10.15
C LYS A 218 22.06 7.70 8.91
N GLY A 219 20.95 7.34 8.24
CA GLY A 219 20.54 7.92 6.95
C GLY A 219 19.35 8.86 7.08
N ASN A 220 18.76 9.25 5.95
CA ASN A 220 17.66 10.23 5.90
C ASN A 220 16.45 9.82 6.73
N ASN A 221 16.08 8.53 6.75
CA ASN A 221 14.99 8.06 7.62
C ASN A 221 15.28 8.30 9.12
N GLY A 222 16.56 8.25 9.50
CA GLY A 222 17.02 8.64 10.83
C GLY A 222 16.87 10.15 11.06
N ALA A 223 17.20 10.97 10.07
CA ALA A 223 17.03 12.41 10.15
C ALA A 223 15.55 12.81 10.25
N ASP A 224 14.65 12.11 9.55
CA ASP A 224 13.20 12.33 9.61
C ASP A 224 12.67 12.13 11.04
N VAL A 225 13.04 11.02 11.69
CA VAL A 225 12.61 10.76 13.07
C VAL A 225 13.30 11.67 14.10
N LEU A 226 14.53 12.13 13.85
CA LEU A 226 15.18 13.14 14.70
C LEU A 226 14.52 14.51 14.58
N SER A 227 14.11 14.90 13.37
CA SER A 227 13.30 16.11 13.16
C SER A 227 11.94 15.98 13.86
N CYS A 228 11.30 14.80 13.75
CA CYS A 228 10.08 14.47 14.50
C CYS A 228 10.29 14.58 16.02
N ALA A 229 11.36 14.01 16.56
CA ALA A 229 11.69 14.05 17.99
C ALA A 229 11.73 15.49 18.52
N ARG A 230 12.42 16.39 17.82
CA ARG A 230 12.48 17.82 18.17
C ARG A 230 11.10 18.48 18.18
N LYS A 231 10.22 18.11 17.25
CA LYS A 231 8.85 18.65 17.17
C LYS A 231 7.95 18.07 18.27
N LEU A 232 8.10 16.80 18.63
CA LEU A 232 7.41 16.20 19.76
C LEU A 232 7.83 16.83 21.10
N LEU A 233 9.12 17.11 21.30
CA LEU A 233 9.61 17.89 22.45
C LEU A 233 8.89 19.24 22.57
N SER A 234 8.72 19.96 21.45
CA SER A 234 7.98 21.24 21.45
C SER A 234 6.47 21.11 21.72
N ARG A 235 5.94 19.89 21.72
CA ARG A 235 4.52 19.55 21.97
C ARG A 235 4.33 18.82 23.30
N ASN A 236 5.24 19.03 24.24
CA ASN A 236 5.21 18.48 25.61
C ASN A 236 5.18 16.94 25.66
N TYR A 237 5.86 16.27 24.73
CA TYR A 237 6.16 14.84 24.87
C TYR A 237 7.43 14.65 25.71
N GLU A 238 7.45 13.58 26.49
CA GLU A 238 8.67 13.03 27.10
C GLU A 238 9.35 12.16 26.03
N VAL A 239 10.38 12.69 25.39
CA VAL A 239 11.03 12.06 24.23
C VAL A 239 12.43 11.61 24.61
N ASP A 240 12.67 10.30 24.71
CA ASP A 240 14.04 9.75 24.75
C ASP A 240 14.53 9.49 23.33
N ILE A 241 15.78 9.82 23.03
CA ILE A 241 16.34 9.70 21.67
C ILE A 241 17.56 8.79 21.66
N VAL A 242 17.53 7.78 20.80
CA VAL A 242 18.66 6.88 20.52
C VAL A 242 19.08 7.03 19.06
N VAL A 243 20.37 7.26 18.83
CA VAL A 243 20.97 7.20 17.49
C VAL A 243 21.95 6.05 17.41
N LEU A 244 21.69 5.14 16.46
CA LEU A 244 22.47 3.95 16.24
C LEU A 244 23.76 4.28 15.48
N ARG A 245 24.92 3.92 16.07
CA ARG A 245 26.23 4.31 15.55
C ARG A 245 27.06 3.11 15.09
N GLU A 246 26.79 2.63 13.88
CA GLU A 246 27.58 1.58 13.22
C GLU A 246 28.56 2.09 12.17
N LYS A 247 28.21 3.19 11.50
CA LYS A 247 28.97 3.80 10.40
C LYS A 247 28.93 5.33 10.57
N PRO A 248 29.74 6.09 9.80
CA PRO A 248 29.62 7.54 9.78
C PRO A 248 28.17 7.98 9.52
N LEU A 249 27.74 8.99 10.27
CA LEU A 249 26.40 9.54 10.17
C LEU A 249 26.26 10.39 8.91
N GLY A 250 25.10 10.31 8.24
CA GLY A 250 24.76 11.17 7.12
C GLY A 250 24.77 12.64 7.51
N GLU A 251 24.90 13.52 6.52
CA GLU A 251 24.91 14.97 6.71
C GLU A 251 23.67 15.46 7.49
N GLU A 252 22.48 15.05 7.05
CA GLU A 252 21.24 15.51 7.67
C GLU A 252 21.02 14.94 9.08
N VAL A 253 21.50 13.72 9.36
CA VAL A 253 21.52 13.20 10.74
C VAL A 253 22.43 14.05 11.62
N ARG A 254 23.64 14.39 11.15
CA ARG A 254 24.56 15.27 11.89
C ARG A 254 23.97 16.66 12.11
N PHE A 255 23.27 17.21 11.12
CA PHE A 255 22.56 18.47 11.27
C PHE A 255 21.50 18.38 12.38
N GLN A 256 20.60 17.39 12.34
CA GLN A 256 19.55 17.23 13.36
C GLN A 256 20.15 16.99 14.76
N LEU A 257 21.23 16.22 14.86
CA LEU A 257 21.94 16.04 16.13
C LEU A 257 22.49 17.36 16.67
N SER A 258 23.12 18.18 15.83
CA SER A 258 23.65 19.47 16.26
C SER A 258 22.58 20.42 16.81
N VAL A 259 21.33 20.29 16.33
CA VAL A 259 20.19 21.07 16.84
C VAL A 259 19.68 20.47 18.15
N LEU A 260 19.53 19.15 18.22
CA LEU A 260 19.08 18.44 19.43
C LEU A 260 20.04 18.63 20.61
N GLU A 261 21.35 18.66 20.36
CA GLU A 261 22.38 18.94 21.37
C GLU A 261 22.25 20.38 21.91
N LYS A 262 22.04 21.37 21.03
CA LYS A 262 21.89 22.79 21.43
C LYS A 262 20.66 23.04 22.30
N ILE A 263 19.62 22.22 22.17
CA ILE A 263 18.43 22.30 23.02
C ILE A 263 18.49 21.36 24.24
N ASN A 264 19.63 20.71 24.48
CA ASN A 264 19.84 19.73 25.55
C ASN A 264 18.79 18.60 25.56
N ALA A 265 18.42 18.10 24.38
CA ALA A 265 17.51 16.95 24.28
C ALA A 265 18.15 15.69 24.92
N PRO A 266 17.36 14.78 25.52
CA PRO A 266 17.85 13.54 26.14
C PRO A 266 18.25 12.53 25.05
N LEU A 267 19.43 12.76 24.47
CA LEU A 267 19.97 12.05 23.33
C LEU A 267 21.11 11.11 23.75
N GLN A 268 21.09 9.89 23.24
CA GLN A 268 22.13 8.90 23.45
C GLN A 268 22.61 8.29 22.13
N LEU A 269 23.94 8.24 21.95
CA LEU A 269 24.56 7.46 20.88
C LEU A 269 24.76 6.01 21.36
N VAL A 270 24.16 5.05 20.66
CA VAL A 270 24.20 3.62 21.03
C VAL A 270 24.96 2.84 19.96
N SER A 271 26.00 2.14 20.41
CA SER A 271 26.75 1.13 19.66
C SER A 271 26.40 -0.28 20.16
N GLU A 272 26.94 -1.31 19.52
CA GLU A 272 26.67 -2.71 19.88
C GLU A 272 26.94 -3.03 21.36
N GLU A 273 28.03 -2.51 21.92
CA GLU A 273 28.41 -2.70 23.33
C GLU A 273 27.42 -2.07 24.33
N LYS A 274 26.56 -1.16 23.88
CA LYS A 274 25.63 -0.39 24.71
C LYS A 274 24.16 -0.73 24.46
N LEU A 275 23.88 -1.88 23.83
CA LEU A 275 22.51 -2.30 23.52
C LEU A 275 21.62 -2.40 24.78
N SER A 276 22.17 -2.76 25.94
CA SER A 276 21.42 -2.80 27.21
C SER A 276 20.75 -1.48 27.60
N LYS A 277 21.29 -0.35 27.12
CA LYS A 277 20.67 0.97 27.30
C LYS A 277 19.37 1.10 26.52
N LEU A 278 19.33 0.58 25.29
CA LEU A 278 18.12 0.54 24.47
C LEU A 278 17.03 -0.25 25.21
N SER A 279 17.36 -1.45 25.70
CA SER A 279 16.44 -2.30 26.45
C SER A 279 15.91 -1.65 27.73
N ALA A 280 16.72 -0.82 28.40
CA ALA A 280 16.29 -0.07 29.58
C ALA A 280 15.27 1.02 29.20
N LEU A 281 15.58 1.85 28.20
CA LEU A 281 14.69 2.91 27.71
C LEU A 281 13.38 2.36 27.18
N LEU A 282 13.42 1.23 26.47
CA LEU A 282 12.23 0.55 25.97
C LEU A 282 11.23 0.19 27.08
N LYS A 283 11.64 0.03 28.34
CA LYS A 283 10.72 -0.29 29.44
C LYS A 283 9.95 0.94 29.92
N GLU A 284 10.57 2.11 29.87
CA GLU A 284 10.09 3.37 30.47
C GLU A 284 9.13 4.16 29.57
N VAL A 285 9.06 3.81 28.28
CA VAL A 285 8.23 4.52 27.29
C VAL A 285 6.90 3.82 27.00
N GLU A 286 5.94 4.54 26.45
CA GLU A 286 4.63 4.01 26.03
C GLU A 286 4.67 3.47 24.59
N PHE A 287 5.43 4.12 23.72
CA PHE A 287 5.57 3.73 22.31
C PHE A 287 6.95 4.10 21.74
N VAL A 288 7.24 3.56 20.56
CA VAL A 288 8.49 3.75 19.82
C VAL A 288 8.19 4.39 18.48
N VAL A 289 8.98 5.38 18.08
CA VAL A 289 9.05 5.87 16.70
C VAL A 289 10.40 5.48 16.13
N GLU A 290 10.42 4.72 15.04
CA GLU A 290 11.66 4.22 14.46
C GLU A 290 11.87 4.70 13.03
N GLY A 291 13.12 5.10 12.75
CA GLY A 291 13.62 5.49 11.44
C GLY A 291 15.02 4.90 11.25
N ILE A 292 15.15 3.59 11.48
CA ILE A 292 16.48 2.94 11.52
C ILE A 292 17.01 2.76 10.10
N LEU A 293 16.18 2.30 9.17
CA LEU A 293 16.47 2.09 7.76
C LEU A 293 15.30 2.56 6.91
N GLY A 294 15.58 3.08 5.72
CA GLY A 294 14.54 3.47 4.75
C GLY A 294 14.55 2.60 3.49
N ILE A 295 14.00 3.09 2.39
CA ILE A 295 13.95 2.42 1.07
C ILE A 295 15.33 2.13 0.42
N GLY A 296 16.43 2.55 1.04
CA GLY A 296 17.80 2.40 0.55
C GLY A 296 18.50 1.11 0.97
N ILE A 297 17.82 0.19 1.67
CA ILE A 297 18.40 -1.07 2.14
C ILE A 297 18.94 -1.87 0.95
N LYS A 298 20.20 -2.31 1.06
CA LYS A 298 20.86 -3.21 0.12
C LYS A 298 21.58 -4.29 0.90
N GLY A 299 21.42 -5.55 0.50
CA GLY A 299 22.09 -6.69 1.14
C GLY A 299 21.52 -7.03 2.52
N GLU A 300 22.27 -7.83 3.28
CA GLU A 300 21.87 -8.28 4.61
C GLU A 300 22.04 -7.20 5.68
N LEU A 301 21.17 -7.23 6.69
CA LEU A 301 21.34 -6.46 7.92
C LEU A 301 22.62 -6.87 8.66
N SER A 302 23.27 -5.89 9.29
CA SER A 302 24.37 -6.17 10.22
C SER A 302 23.86 -6.91 11.46
N PRO A 303 24.72 -7.68 12.16
CA PRO A 303 24.37 -8.34 13.42
C PRO A 303 23.80 -7.38 14.48
N PHE A 304 24.33 -6.16 14.57
CA PHE A 304 23.85 -5.17 15.51
C PHE A 304 22.43 -4.69 15.19
N LEU A 305 22.10 -4.37 13.93
CA LEU A 305 20.75 -3.95 13.57
C LEU A 305 19.73 -5.08 13.75
N LYS A 306 20.12 -6.34 13.50
CA LYS A 306 19.27 -7.51 13.80
C LYS A 306 18.88 -7.51 15.28
N LYS A 307 19.86 -7.40 16.19
CA LYS A 307 19.61 -7.33 17.64
C LYS A 307 18.74 -6.14 18.04
N VAL A 308 18.96 -4.96 17.45
CA VAL A 308 18.12 -3.77 17.72
C VAL A 308 16.66 -4.03 17.32
N ILE A 309 16.42 -4.61 16.14
CA ILE A 309 15.07 -4.93 15.68
C ILE A 309 14.43 -6.01 16.57
N GLU A 310 15.19 -7.00 17.03
CA GLU A 310 14.74 -8.03 17.98
C GLU A 310 14.30 -7.40 19.31
N GLU A 311 15.10 -6.50 19.89
CA GLU A 311 14.77 -5.78 21.12
C GLU A 311 13.49 -4.94 20.98
N ILE A 312 13.36 -4.19 19.88
CA ILE A 312 12.17 -3.37 19.63
C ILE A 312 10.93 -4.25 19.47
N ASN A 313 10.99 -5.30 18.63
CA ASN A 313 9.88 -6.22 18.40
C ASN A 313 9.50 -7.01 19.67
N GLY A 314 10.48 -7.36 20.50
CA GLY A 314 10.29 -8.08 21.76
C GLY A 314 9.83 -7.22 22.93
N SER A 315 9.89 -5.89 22.81
CA SER A 315 9.54 -4.96 23.90
C SER A 315 8.06 -4.94 24.28
N GLY A 316 7.18 -5.43 23.40
CA GLY A 316 5.72 -5.34 23.55
C GLY A 316 5.15 -3.92 23.41
N LYS A 317 5.97 -2.93 23.03
CA LYS A 317 5.52 -1.55 22.81
C LYS A 317 4.83 -1.38 21.46
N ILE A 318 4.02 -0.33 21.36
CA ILE A 318 3.49 0.13 20.07
C ILE A 318 4.63 0.76 19.28
N VAL A 319 4.80 0.36 18.03
CA VAL A 319 5.86 0.84 17.13
C VAL A 319 5.23 1.60 15.96
N VAL A 320 5.73 2.81 15.73
CA VAL A 320 5.42 3.68 14.60
C VAL A 320 6.66 3.74 13.72
N SER A 321 6.58 3.14 12.53
CA SER A 321 7.68 3.18 11.56
C SER A 321 7.58 4.41 10.67
N CYS A 322 8.71 5.10 10.53
CA CYS A 322 8.90 6.20 9.61
C CYS A 322 9.26 5.67 8.23
N ASP A 323 8.50 6.11 7.22
CA ASP A 323 8.57 5.72 5.82
C ASP A 323 8.25 4.26 5.51
N ILE A 324 8.97 3.33 6.11
CA ILE A 324 8.89 1.87 5.95
C ILE A 324 9.39 1.18 7.22
N PRO A 325 8.79 0.06 7.68
CA PRO A 325 9.35 -0.71 8.78
C PRO A 325 10.78 -1.15 8.50
N SER A 326 11.71 -0.79 9.38
CA SER A 326 13.12 -1.09 9.19
C SER A 326 13.36 -2.59 9.01
N GLY A 327 14.07 -2.96 7.95
CA GLY A 327 14.32 -4.36 7.55
C GLY A 327 13.30 -4.95 6.58
N LEU A 328 12.21 -4.26 6.25
CA LEU A 328 11.27 -4.69 5.21
C LEU A 328 11.76 -4.29 3.82
N SER A 329 11.70 -5.22 2.87
CA SER A 329 11.96 -4.91 1.45
C SER A 329 10.82 -4.05 0.87
N PRO A 330 11.12 -2.86 0.31
CA PRO A 330 10.09 -1.99 -0.26
C PRO A 330 9.46 -2.55 -1.55
N GLN A 331 10.14 -3.48 -2.23
CA GLN A 331 9.67 -4.08 -3.48
C GLN A 331 9.08 -5.46 -3.25
N GLU A 332 9.74 -6.29 -2.44
CA GLU A 332 9.35 -7.69 -2.26
C GLU A 332 8.47 -7.92 -1.03
N GLY A 333 8.40 -6.98 -0.08
CA GLY A 333 7.62 -7.16 1.15
C GLY A 333 8.13 -8.29 2.05
N ARG A 334 9.38 -8.74 1.89
CA ARG A 334 10.03 -9.74 2.73
C ARG A 334 10.88 -9.06 3.80
N GLY A 335 10.93 -9.62 5.01
CA GLY A 335 11.87 -9.19 6.04
C GLY A 335 13.28 -9.70 5.75
N LEU A 336 14.29 -8.82 5.77
CA LEU A 336 15.66 -9.18 5.40
C LEU A 336 16.59 -9.26 6.63
N PRO A 337 16.85 -10.40 7.29
CA PRO A 337 16.02 -11.58 7.58
C PRO A 337 14.98 -11.32 8.70
N ILE A 338 15.00 -10.12 9.28
CA ILE A 338 14.03 -9.65 10.26
C ILE A 338 13.64 -8.23 9.88
N ALA A 339 12.37 -7.89 10.11
CA ALA A 339 11.85 -6.53 9.96
C ALA A 339 11.09 -6.14 11.22
N ILE A 340 11.08 -4.84 11.52
CA ILE A 340 10.20 -4.23 12.51
C ILE A 340 8.75 -4.63 12.24
N LYS A 341 8.04 -5.00 13.29
CA LYS A 341 6.59 -5.24 13.27
C LYS A 341 5.89 -4.00 13.81
N ALA A 342 5.55 -3.09 12.92
CA ALA A 342 4.89 -1.84 13.27
C ALA A 342 3.38 -2.03 13.45
N GLN A 343 2.80 -1.25 14.37
CA GLN A 343 1.35 -1.06 14.44
C GLN A 343 0.91 0.05 13.49
N TYR A 344 1.79 1.01 13.21
CA TYR A 344 1.56 2.11 12.29
C TYR A 344 2.78 2.34 11.42
N THR A 345 2.58 2.56 10.12
CA THR A 345 3.63 2.99 9.19
C THR A 345 3.21 4.30 8.58
N ILE A 346 3.94 5.37 8.87
CA ILE A 346 3.69 6.69 8.29
C ILE A 346 4.66 6.84 7.12
N THR A 347 4.13 6.72 5.91
CA THR A 347 4.92 6.69 4.67
C THR A 347 4.77 7.98 3.88
N PHE A 348 5.80 8.32 3.11
CA PHE A 348 5.84 9.57 2.36
C PHE A 348 5.63 9.34 0.86
N LEU A 349 4.94 10.29 0.22
CA LEU A 349 4.59 10.34 -1.21
C LEU A 349 3.63 9.24 -1.68
N ALA A 350 3.99 7.99 -1.46
CA ALA A 350 3.18 6.83 -1.82
C ALA A 350 3.58 5.60 -0.98
N PRO A 351 2.63 4.68 -0.75
CA PRO A 351 2.96 3.34 -0.30
C PRO A 351 3.89 2.63 -1.28
N LYS A 352 4.77 1.77 -0.76
CA LYS A 352 5.64 0.94 -1.59
C LYS A 352 4.94 -0.38 -1.87
N GLU A 353 5.25 -1.02 -3.00
CA GLU A 353 4.67 -2.29 -3.43
C GLU A 353 4.77 -3.39 -2.37
N GLY A 354 5.93 -3.47 -1.72
CA GLY A 354 6.23 -4.41 -0.64
C GLY A 354 5.31 -4.31 0.58
N PHE A 355 4.49 -3.26 0.72
CA PHE A 355 3.57 -3.12 1.85
C PHE A 355 2.37 -4.07 1.75
N PHE A 356 2.04 -4.53 0.54
CA PHE A 356 0.82 -5.29 0.27
C PHE A 356 1.06 -6.75 -0.10
N ILE A 357 2.33 -7.18 -0.10
CA ILE A 357 2.73 -8.54 -0.47
C ILE A 357 3.60 -9.19 0.60
N ASN A 358 3.63 -10.52 0.58
CA ASN A 358 4.42 -11.33 1.50
C ASN A 358 4.19 -10.95 2.98
N GLU A 359 5.23 -10.51 3.69
CA GLU A 359 5.14 -10.11 5.10
C GLU A 359 4.68 -8.67 5.30
N GLY A 360 4.74 -7.83 4.25
CA GLY A 360 4.39 -6.41 4.28
C GLY A 360 3.09 -6.09 5.03
N PRO A 361 1.96 -6.71 4.68
CA PRO A 361 0.68 -6.45 5.34
C PRO A 361 0.72 -6.65 6.87
N TYR A 362 1.53 -7.61 7.34
CA TYR A 362 1.66 -7.94 8.76
C TYR A 362 2.71 -7.09 9.48
N LYS A 363 3.62 -6.47 8.75
CA LYS A 363 4.75 -5.68 9.28
C LYS A 363 4.46 -4.19 9.27
N CYS A 364 3.66 -3.69 8.32
CA CYS A 364 3.35 -2.27 8.22
C CYS A 364 2.25 -1.81 9.18
N GLY A 365 1.37 -2.72 9.62
CA GLY A 365 0.19 -2.36 10.41
C GLY A 365 -0.70 -1.38 9.64
N ARG A 366 -1.24 -0.37 10.32
CA ARG A 366 -2.02 0.69 9.66
C ARG A 366 -1.09 1.65 8.91
N ILE A 367 -1.21 1.68 7.59
CA ILE A 367 -0.44 2.58 6.73
C ILE A 367 -1.12 3.95 6.69
N ILE A 368 -0.33 5.02 6.82
CA ILE A 368 -0.78 6.41 6.71
C ILE A 368 0.14 7.11 5.71
N VAL A 369 -0.42 7.71 4.66
CA VAL A 369 0.37 8.43 3.65
C VAL A 369 0.34 9.93 3.93
N ARG A 370 1.52 10.55 3.91
CA ARG A 370 1.71 12.01 4.01
C ARG A 370 2.58 12.51 2.86
N ASP A 371 2.39 13.76 2.48
CA ASP A 371 3.34 14.42 1.58
C ASP A 371 4.58 14.89 2.37
N ILE A 372 5.58 15.38 1.64
CA ILE A 372 6.78 16.00 2.20
C ILE A 372 6.99 17.40 1.59
N GLY A 373 5.89 18.11 1.31
CA GLY A 373 5.87 19.35 0.53
C GLY A 373 5.79 19.10 -0.98
N ILE A 374 5.39 17.90 -1.40
CA ILE A 374 5.29 17.47 -2.79
C ILE A 374 3.87 16.97 -3.06
N SER A 375 3.20 17.56 -4.05
CA SER A 375 1.95 17.00 -4.58
C SER A 375 2.25 15.89 -5.58
N GLN A 376 1.90 14.65 -5.23
CA GLN A 376 2.02 13.49 -6.13
C GLN A 376 1.26 13.72 -7.44
N GLN A 377 0.09 14.35 -7.40
CA GLN A 377 -0.73 14.62 -8.57
C GLN A 377 -0.10 15.70 -9.47
N LYS A 378 0.34 16.82 -8.91
CA LYS A 378 0.87 17.94 -9.72
C LYS A 378 2.25 17.66 -10.31
N LEU A 379 3.17 17.03 -9.57
CA LEU A 379 4.50 16.69 -10.09
C LEU A 379 4.52 15.48 -11.03
N ALA A 380 3.44 14.70 -11.07
CA ALA A 380 3.25 13.65 -12.07
C ALA A 380 2.59 14.15 -13.36
N GLU A 381 1.81 15.23 -13.29
CA GLU A 381 1.09 15.80 -14.43
C GLU A 381 1.88 16.92 -15.14
N GLU A 382 2.72 17.66 -14.42
CA GLU A 382 3.61 18.65 -15.03
C GLU A 382 4.88 17.96 -15.57
N TYR A 383 5.19 18.24 -16.84
CA TYR A 383 6.36 17.81 -17.64
C TYR A 383 6.24 16.53 -18.49
N LEU A 384 5.02 16.06 -18.80
CA LEU A 384 4.75 15.24 -20.00
C LEU A 384 4.18 16.05 -21.18
N SER A 385 4.22 17.38 -21.09
CA SER A 385 3.91 18.31 -22.18
C SER A 385 5.17 18.83 -22.85
#